data_AF-A0AAD6HJZ9-F1
#
_entry.id   AF-A0AAD6HJZ9-F1
#
_cell.length_a   1.000
_cell.length_b   1.000
_cell.length_c   1.000
_cell.angle_alpha   90.00
_cell.angle_beta   90.00
_cell.angle_gamma   90.00
#
_symmetry.space_group_name_H-M   'P 1'
#
loop_
_entity.id
_entity.type
_entity.pdbx_description
1 polymer ?
#
loop_
_entity_poly.entity_id
_entity_poly.type
_entity_poly.pdbx_seq_one_letter_code
_entity_poly.pdbx_strand_id
1 'polypeptide(L)'
;MQDLDSQCVQDGPFKNLGLHMETGNNYADYCLSRSFDFSSLEGGNRTNIEAFYQQPTYDDAWPCYFFHPHAARHTGTGGVMTNVNQCPGDPVFFLHHAYLDRLWWRWQQADLPARLYEMGGINVLDATALELIGESPVSVW
;
A
#
# COMPACT_ATOMS: atom_id res chain seq x y z
N MET A 1 11.02 -8.88 14.19
CA MET A 1 11.59 -7.53 14.11
C MET A 1 12.68 -7.57 13.06
N GLN A 2 12.41 -7.10 11.84
CA GLN A 2 13.46 -6.97 10.82
C GLN A 2 14.36 -5.81 11.23
N ASP A 3 15.66 -6.01 11.13
CA ASP A 3 16.67 -5.02 11.49
C ASP A 3 16.76 -3.97 10.36
N LEU A 4 15.92 -2.93 10.46
CA LEU A 4 15.72 -1.89 9.44
C LEU A 4 17.01 -1.13 9.10
N ASP A 5 17.99 -1.11 10.01
CA ASP A 5 19.27 -0.43 9.85
C ASP A 5 20.21 -1.11 8.85
N SER A 6 20.02 -2.42 8.59
CA SER A 6 20.83 -3.17 7.61
C SER A 6 20.45 -2.90 6.15
N GLN A 7 19.36 -2.15 5.91
CA GLN A 7 18.77 -1.92 4.59
C GLN A 7 18.56 -0.43 4.27
N CYS A 8 19.26 0.47 4.97
CA CYS A 8 19.19 1.90 4.67
C CYS A 8 19.51 2.19 3.19
N VAL A 9 18.82 3.15 2.59
CA VAL A 9 19.13 3.67 1.26
C VAL A 9 20.53 4.29 1.29
N GLN A 10 21.42 3.81 0.42
CA GLN A 10 22.84 4.20 0.43
C GLN A 10 23.17 5.36 -0.53
N ASP A 11 22.28 5.70 -1.46
CA ASP A 11 22.52 6.66 -2.53
C ASP A 11 21.29 7.49 -2.93
N GLY A 12 21.48 8.39 -3.91
CA GLY A 12 20.43 9.26 -4.41
C GLY A 12 20.03 10.39 -3.45
N PRO A 13 18.94 11.11 -3.75
CA PRO A 13 18.53 12.30 -3.02
C PRO A 13 18.02 12.02 -1.59
N PHE A 14 17.70 10.75 -1.27
CA PHE A 14 17.08 10.37 -0.01
C PHE A 14 17.98 9.53 0.90
N LYS A 15 19.26 9.32 0.57
CA LYS A 15 20.18 8.50 1.40
C LYS A 15 20.31 8.95 2.87
N ASN A 16 20.13 10.25 3.12
CA ASN A 16 20.25 10.85 4.45
C ASN A 16 18.88 11.25 5.02
N LEU A 17 17.79 10.70 4.47
CA LEU A 17 16.45 10.96 4.99
C LEU A 17 16.26 10.20 6.31
N GLY A 18 16.16 10.96 7.41
CA GLY A 18 15.71 10.46 8.71
C GLY A 18 14.19 10.44 8.77
N LEU A 19 13.65 9.34 9.28
CA LEU A 19 12.22 9.14 9.51
C LEU A 19 11.95 9.09 11.00
N HIS A 20 10.80 9.65 11.39
CA HIS A 20 10.43 9.91 12.78
C HIS A 20 8.97 9.48 13.08
N MET A 21 8.43 8.54 12.29
CA MET A 21 7.04 8.09 12.47
C MET A 21 6.96 6.95 13.47
N GLU A 22 6.03 7.09 14.41
CA GLU A 22 5.78 6.11 15.47
C GLU A 22 5.06 4.86 14.94
N THR A 23 5.33 3.74 15.59
CA THR A 23 4.44 2.56 15.62
C THR A 23 4.18 2.21 17.07
N GLY A 24 2.95 2.38 17.55
CA GLY A 24 2.61 2.25 18.97
C GLY A 24 3.13 3.43 19.80
N ASN A 25 3.74 3.15 20.96
CA ASN A 25 4.21 4.15 21.93
C ASN A 25 5.73 4.46 21.86
N ASN A 26 6.40 4.14 20.75
CA ASN A 26 7.83 4.34 20.60
C ASN A 26 8.14 5.30 19.44
N TYR A 27 8.68 6.46 19.79
CA TYR A 27 9.43 7.30 18.86
C TYR A 27 10.63 6.50 18.34
N ALA A 28 10.69 6.29 17.03
CA ALA A 28 11.83 5.67 16.37
C ALA A 28 12.44 6.69 15.41
N ASP A 29 13.71 7.01 15.63
CA ASP A 29 14.56 7.67 14.63
C ASP A 29 15.23 6.56 13.82
N TYR A 30 14.92 6.48 12.53
CA TYR A 30 15.46 5.44 11.65
C TYR A 30 15.70 5.98 10.24
N CYS A 31 16.55 5.30 9.48
CA CYS A 31 16.81 5.66 8.08
C CYS A 31 15.65 5.23 7.18
N LEU A 32 15.52 5.88 6.02
CA LEU A 32 14.74 5.29 4.92
C LEU A 32 15.40 3.97 4.49
N SER A 33 14.67 2.85 4.59
CA SER A 33 15.14 1.53 4.17
C SER A 33 14.34 0.98 2.98
N ARG A 34 15.01 0.20 2.11
CA ARG A 34 14.40 -0.48 0.95
C ARG A 34 15.01 -1.87 0.75
N SER A 35 14.21 -2.80 0.25
CA SER A 35 14.65 -4.17 -0.05
C SER A 35 13.83 -4.73 -1.20
N PHE A 36 14.27 -4.46 -2.43
CA PHE A 36 13.48 -4.75 -3.62
C PHE A 36 13.19 -6.24 -3.79
N ASP A 37 11.90 -6.57 -3.89
CA ASP A 37 11.42 -7.89 -4.31
C ASP A 37 10.71 -7.77 -5.66
N PHE A 38 11.46 -7.98 -6.73
CA PHE A 38 10.92 -7.88 -8.08
C PHE A 38 9.88 -8.97 -8.40
N SER A 39 9.86 -10.09 -7.67
CA SER A 39 8.88 -11.15 -7.91
C SER A 39 7.47 -10.73 -7.49
N SER A 40 7.35 -9.94 -6.42
CA SER A 40 6.06 -9.40 -5.97
C SER A 40 5.40 -8.46 -6.99
N LEU A 41 6.19 -7.83 -7.88
CA LEU A 41 5.70 -6.88 -8.87
C LEU A 41 4.74 -7.51 -9.90
N GLU A 42 4.80 -8.83 -10.06
CA GLU A 42 3.90 -9.58 -10.94
C GLU A 42 2.43 -9.42 -10.54
N GLY A 43 2.13 -9.13 -9.26
CA GLY A 43 0.78 -8.81 -8.82
C GLY A 43 0.20 -7.59 -9.55
N GLY A 44 1.03 -6.61 -9.89
CA GLY A 44 0.64 -5.38 -10.60
C GLY A 44 0.71 -5.48 -12.13
N ASN A 45 0.74 -6.69 -12.71
CA ASN A 45 0.86 -6.85 -14.16
C ASN A 45 -0.35 -6.28 -14.92
N ARG A 46 -0.15 -6.04 -16.22
CA ARG A 46 -1.15 -5.43 -17.09
C ARG A 46 -2.41 -6.29 -17.24
N THR A 47 -2.26 -7.61 -17.35
CA THR A 47 -3.39 -8.55 -17.51
C THR A 47 -4.35 -8.45 -16.33
N ASN A 48 -3.83 -8.41 -15.10
CA ASN A 48 -4.61 -8.22 -13.89
C ASN A 48 -5.35 -6.88 -13.91
N ILE A 49 -4.63 -5.80 -14.22
CA ILE A 49 -5.22 -4.45 -14.29
C ILE A 49 -6.36 -4.39 -15.31
N GLU A 50 -6.19 -4.99 -16.48
CA GLU A 50 -7.22 -5.02 -17.53
C GLU A 50 -8.45 -5.83 -17.09
N ALA A 51 -8.26 -6.93 -16.36
CA ALA A 51 -9.36 -7.68 -15.77
C ALA A 51 -10.10 -6.89 -14.68
N PHE A 52 -9.39 -6.05 -13.92
CA PHE A 52 -9.99 -5.27 -12.83
C PHE A 52 -10.87 -4.11 -13.31
N TYR A 53 -10.61 -3.55 -14.51
CA TYR A 53 -11.52 -2.57 -15.12
C TYR A 53 -12.91 -3.15 -15.41
N GLN A 54 -13.01 -4.48 -15.53
CA GLN A 54 -14.27 -5.17 -15.81
C GLN A 54 -15.12 -5.42 -14.54
N GLN A 55 -14.59 -5.15 -13.34
CA GLN A 55 -15.37 -5.36 -12.11
C GLN A 55 -16.56 -4.40 -12.05
N PRO A 56 -17.79 -4.89 -11.80
CA PRO A 56 -19.00 -4.09 -11.98
C PRO A 56 -19.23 -3.10 -10.84
N THR A 57 -18.89 -3.45 -9.60
CA THR A 57 -19.14 -2.66 -8.39
C THR A 57 -17.85 -2.25 -7.69
N TYR A 58 -17.92 -1.27 -6.80
CA TYR A 58 -16.77 -0.90 -5.97
C TYR A 58 -16.30 -2.07 -5.09
N ASP A 59 -17.24 -2.81 -4.50
CA ASP A 59 -16.97 -3.93 -3.58
C ASP A 59 -16.26 -5.09 -4.28
N ASP A 60 -16.48 -5.28 -5.59
CA ASP A 60 -15.74 -6.25 -6.41
C ASP A 60 -14.38 -5.72 -6.86
N ALA A 61 -14.30 -4.42 -7.18
CA ALA A 61 -13.09 -3.79 -7.71
C ALA A 61 -12.02 -3.58 -6.63
N TRP A 62 -12.40 -3.09 -5.45
CA TRP A 62 -11.47 -2.70 -4.40
C TRP A 62 -10.54 -3.85 -3.97
N PRO A 63 -11.02 -5.09 -3.68
CA PRO A 63 -10.15 -6.20 -3.31
C PRO A 63 -9.13 -6.52 -4.39
N CYS A 64 -9.51 -6.44 -5.66
CA CYS A 64 -8.60 -6.65 -6.78
C CYS A 64 -7.45 -5.65 -6.75
N TYR A 65 -7.73 -4.35 -6.64
CA TYR A 65 -6.69 -3.32 -6.59
C TYR A 65 -5.84 -3.39 -5.31
N PHE A 66 -6.46 -3.67 -4.16
CA PHE A 66 -5.80 -3.73 -2.85
C PHE A 66 -4.79 -4.88 -2.75
N PHE A 67 -5.19 -6.11 -3.10
CA PHE A 67 -4.33 -7.29 -2.97
C PHE A 67 -3.32 -7.44 -4.10
N HIS A 68 -3.48 -6.72 -5.22
CA HIS A 68 -2.62 -6.86 -6.38
C HIS A 68 -1.75 -5.61 -6.58
N PRO A 69 -2.08 -4.60 -7.40
CA PRO A 69 -1.15 -3.51 -7.70
C PRO A 69 -0.75 -2.68 -6.48
N HIS A 70 -1.61 -2.55 -5.46
CA HIS A 70 -1.28 -1.90 -4.19
C HIS A 70 -0.27 -2.73 -3.39
N ALA A 71 -0.65 -3.92 -2.93
CA ALA A 71 0.24 -4.80 -2.15
C ALA A 71 1.57 -5.11 -2.88
N ALA A 72 1.52 -5.37 -4.20
CA ALA A 72 2.70 -5.69 -5.01
C ALA A 72 3.79 -4.60 -4.96
N ARG A 73 3.42 -3.32 -4.97
CA ARG A 73 4.41 -2.23 -4.96
C ARG A 73 4.92 -1.90 -3.56
N HIS A 74 4.07 -2.06 -2.54
CA HIS A 74 4.49 -2.02 -1.15
C HIS A 74 5.55 -3.10 -0.86
N THR A 75 5.21 -4.37 -1.13
CA THR A 75 6.12 -5.51 -0.97
C THR A 75 7.34 -5.41 -1.87
N GLY A 76 7.16 -5.01 -3.14
CA GLY A 76 8.25 -4.97 -4.10
C GLY A 76 9.26 -3.86 -3.88
N THR A 77 8.89 -2.80 -3.15
CA THR A 77 9.85 -1.80 -2.69
C THR A 77 10.58 -2.29 -1.43
N GLY A 78 9.87 -3.02 -0.56
CA GLY A 78 10.42 -3.52 0.70
C GLY A 78 10.72 -2.41 1.71
N GLY A 79 11.40 -2.76 2.80
CA GLY A 79 11.79 -1.81 3.85
C GLY A 79 10.58 -1.05 4.41
N VAL A 80 10.67 0.28 4.48
CA VAL A 80 9.61 1.14 5.05
C VAL A 80 8.26 0.97 4.32
N MET A 81 8.28 0.66 3.02
CA MET A 81 7.06 0.51 2.23
C MET A 81 6.19 -0.69 2.62
N THR A 82 6.69 -1.66 3.41
CA THR A 82 5.88 -2.82 3.83
C THR A 82 5.11 -2.58 5.12
N ASN A 83 5.43 -1.51 5.86
CA ASN A 83 4.73 -1.16 7.09
C ASN A 83 3.55 -0.23 6.76
N VAL A 84 2.33 -0.63 7.11
CA VAL A 84 1.10 0.09 6.75
C VAL A 84 1.02 1.50 7.34
N ASN A 85 1.62 1.73 8.51
CA ASN A 85 1.62 3.04 9.17
C ASN A 85 2.79 3.92 8.70
N GLN A 86 3.93 3.29 8.39
CA GLN A 86 5.17 4.00 8.09
C GLN A 86 5.44 4.18 6.60
N CYS A 87 4.73 3.46 5.72
CA CYS A 87 4.96 3.53 4.28
C CYS A 87 4.88 4.94 3.66
N PRO A 88 4.10 5.92 4.17
CA PRO A 88 4.15 7.30 3.65
C PRO A 88 5.49 8.01 3.86
N GLY A 89 6.37 7.45 4.70
CA GLY A 89 7.72 7.95 4.94
C GLY A 89 8.68 7.73 3.76
N ASP A 90 8.40 6.76 2.89
CA ASP A 90 9.13 6.64 1.61
C ASP A 90 8.49 7.58 0.57
N PRO A 91 9.23 8.54 -0.02
CA PRO A 91 8.69 9.44 -1.05
C PRO A 91 8.04 8.73 -2.25
N VAL A 92 8.40 7.48 -2.55
CA VAL A 92 7.78 6.71 -3.64
C VAL A 92 6.34 6.30 -3.34
N PHE A 93 5.91 6.33 -2.07
CA PHE A 93 4.53 6.11 -1.66
C PHE A 93 3.55 6.98 -2.45
N PHE A 94 3.87 8.27 -2.58
CA PHE A 94 3.00 9.22 -3.28
C PHE A 94 2.91 8.92 -4.77
N LEU A 95 4.01 8.51 -5.41
CA LEU A 95 3.98 8.08 -6.82
C LEU A 95 3.16 6.79 -6.97
N HIS A 96 3.30 5.86 -6.03
CA HIS A 96 2.55 4.61 -6.01
C HIS A 96 1.03 4.88 -5.90
N HIS A 97 0.61 5.68 -4.92
CA HIS A 97 -0.80 6.00 -4.71
C HIS A 97 -1.38 6.90 -5.81
N ALA A 98 -0.58 7.78 -6.43
CA ALA A 98 -1.02 8.50 -7.63
C ALA A 98 -1.29 7.56 -8.81
N TYR A 99 -0.51 6.47 -8.94
CA TYR A 99 -0.79 5.45 -9.93
C TYR A 99 -2.07 4.67 -9.61
N LEU A 100 -2.31 4.33 -8.33
CA LEU A 100 -3.55 3.69 -7.90
C LEU A 100 -4.77 4.58 -8.16
N ASP A 101 -4.69 5.87 -7.85
CA ASP A 101 -5.73 6.86 -8.15
C ASP A 101 -6.03 6.91 -9.65
N ARG A 102 -4.98 6.90 -10.50
CA ARG A 102 -5.15 6.78 -11.95
C ARG A 102 -5.89 5.49 -12.36
N LEU A 103 -5.64 4.36 -11.70
CA LEU A 103 -6.35 3.11 -11.98
C LEU A 103 -7.82 3.19 -11.55
N TRP A 104 -8.08 3.75 -10.37
CA TRP A 104 -9.42 3.98 -9.84
C TRP A 104 -10.23 4.90 -10.78
N TRP A 105 -9.65 6.01 -11.20
CA TRP A 105 -10.28 6.92 -12.17
C TRP A 105 -10.63 6.21 -13.48
N ARG A 106 -9.74 5.37 -14.01
CA ARG A 106 -10.01 4.59 -15.22
C ARG A 106 -11.14 3.58 -15.03
N TRP A 107 -11.22 2.94 -13.87
CA TRP A 107 -12.33 2.06 -13.52
C TRP A 107 -13.67 2.82 -13.47
N GLN A 108 -13.68 4.03 -12.89
CA GLN A 108 -14.87 4.90 -12.89
C GLN A 108 -15.26 5.30 -14.33
N GLN A 109 -14.29 5.69 -15.16
CA GLN A 109 -14.54 6.09 -16.55
C GLN A 109 -15.15 4.99 -17.44
N ALA A 110 -14.96 3.71 -17.10
CA ALA A 110 -15.52 2.60 -17.87
C ALA A 110 -17.06 2.52 -17.80
N ASP A 111 -17.67 3.04 -16.73
CA ASP A 111 -19.11 3.24 -16.62
C ASP A 111 -19.41 4.41 -15.66
N LEU A 112 -19.08 5.63 -16.13
CA LEU A 112 -19.06 6.82 -15.28
C LEU A 112 -20.42 7.09 -14.59
N PRO A 113 -21.58 6.98 -15.25
CA PRO A 113 -22.87 7.19 -14.58
C PRO A 113 -23.12 6.22 -13.42
N ALA A 114 -22.70 4.96 -13.55
CA ALA A 114 -22.87 3.96 -12.50
C ALA A 114 -21.78 4.07 -11.41
N ARG A 115 -20.54 4.36 -11.79
CA ARG A 115 -19.36 4.16 -10.93
C ARG A 115 -18.79 5.42 -10.27
N LEU A 116 -19.23 6.61 -10.68
CA LEU A 116 -18.67 7.88 -10.15
C LEU A 116 -18.85 8.01 -8.63
N TYR A 117 -19.96 7.51 -8.09
CA TYR A 117 -20.31 7.60 -6.67
C TYR A 117 -20.38 6.24 -5.97
N GLU A 118 -19.98 5.18 -6.66
CA GLU A 118 -19.94 3.83 -6.11
C GLU A 118 -18.87 3.74 -5.02
N MET A 119 -19.30 3.33 -3.83
CA MET A 119 -18.46 3.08 -2.67
C MET A 119 -19.19 2.13 -1.71
N GLY A 120 -18.44 1.23 -1.10
CA GLY A 120 -18.99 0.23 -0.18
C GLY A 120 -17.91 -0.38 0.71
N GLY A 121 -18.27 -1.47 1.39
CA GLY A 121 -17.39 -2.20 2.30
C GLY A 121 -17.43 -1.73 3.77
N ILE A 122 -16.61 -2.40 4.59
CA ILE A 122 -16.51 -2.14 6.02
C ILE A 122 -15.51 -1.02 6.30
N ASN A 123 -15.87 -0.10 7.20
CA ASN A 123 -14.97 0.99 7.63
C ASN A 123 -13.94 0.56 8.68
N VAL A 124 -14.15 -0.61 9.30
CA VAL A 124 -13.28 -1.14 10.35
C VAL A 124 -12.91 -2.56 9.94
N LEU A 125 -11.62 -2.83 9.86
CA LEU A 125 -11.10 -4.17 9.60
C LEU A 125 -11.51 -5.10 10.73
N ASP A 126 -11.88 -6.33 10.38
CA ASP A 126 -12.09 -7.36 11.38
C ASP A 126 -10.73 -7.85 11.96
N ALA A 127 -10.79 -8.67 13.01
CA ALA A 127 -9.59 -9.18 13.66
C ALA A 127 -8.68 -9.96 12.70
N THR A 128 -9.25 -10.68 11.73
CA THR A 128 -8.50 -11.45 10.74
C THR A 128 -7.72 -10.52 9.81
N ALA A 129 -8.37 -9.47 9.33
CA ALA A 129 -7.77 -8.49 8.45
C ALA A 129 -6.69 -7.64 9.16
N LEU A 130 -6.89 -7.34 10.45
CA LEU A 130 -5.86 -6.69 11.28
C LEU A 130 -4.62 -7.57 11.45
N GLU A 131 -4.81 -8.85 11.75
CA GLU A 131 -3.69 -9.80 11.87
C GLU A 131 -2.90 -9.92 10.57
N LEU A 132 -3.58 -9.91 9.41
CA LEU A 132 -2.94 -9.93 8.09
C LEU A 132 -2.05 -8.72 7.80
N ILE A 133 -2.38 -7.55 8.35
CA ILE A 133 -1.57 -6.32 8.17
C ILE A 133 -0.60 -6.08 9.34
N GLY A 134 -0.49 -7.03 10.27
CA GLY A 134 0.39 -6.92 11.44
C GLY A 134 -0.10 -5.96 12.52
N GLU A 135 -1.40 -5.63 12.49
CA GLU A 135 -2.05 -4.76 13.47
C GLU A 135 -2.88 -5.57 14.48
N SER A 136 -3.13 -4.98 15.64
CA SER A 136 -4.01 -5.56 16.66
C SER A 136 -5.31 -4.77 16.76
N PRO A 137 -6.44 -5.41 17.12
CA PRO A 137 -7.68 -4.71 17.44
C PRO A 137 -7.41 -3.64 18.50
N VAL A 138 -7.91 -2.43 18.28
CA VAL A 138 -7.86 -1.37 19.29
C VAL A 138 -8.66 -1.86 20.50
N SER A 139 -7.99 -2.06 21.64
CA SER A 139 -8.67 -2.43 22.88
C SER A 139 -9.60 -1.27 23.27
N VAL A 140 -10.91 -1.51 23.24
CA VAL A 140 -11.88 -0.53 23.72
C VAL A 140 -11.98 -0.70 25.24
N TRP A 141 -11.04 -0.08 25.96
CA TRP A 141 -10.86 0.00 27.42
C TRP A 141 -10.61 -1.32 28.17
#